data_AF-A0A914QTV4-F1
#
_entry.id   AF-A0A914QTV4-F1
#
_cell.length_a   1.000
_cell.length_b   1.000
_cell.length_c   1.000
_cell.angle_alpha   90.00
_cell.angle_beta   90.00
_cell.angle_gamma   90.00
#
_symmetry.space_group_name_H-M   'P 1'
#
loop_
_entity.id
_entity.type
_entity.pdbx_description
1 polymer ?
#
loop_
_entity_poly.entity_id
_entity_poly.type
_entity_poly.pdbx_seq_one_letter_code
_entity_poly.pdbx_strand_id
1 'polypeptide(L)'
;MAQIIIELSSYEKLFDLKMHRELCQLQHFLSPSFKPFAMLSPYRQIFHISNFAGCLSPLNRDNCTTLSTYDLKNFKIQLEKCYKSRKAIIQCGRDCIGAKEADGEERHNCQQCERIPSNCTSQMWFDLFYRILPKDLLSRKANNEKIYVNTFLPLYTYSAYGFQGFNVSIDLFISLENDLKQWSAQTKELKVKGYLLDIKRDILLSSALSDSKLAIFAAAIVFLLVFIYSLSLGYTIAVFIELGASVLMAAAVYRGFSIGFPLLNLVSFVLLLSIGSDGAFLLFNAFPTKADDLDEDNFDECLSHTITTMFLAQFSTIVPFLLNLVSSVIVFR
;
A
#
# COMPACT_ATOMS: atom_id res chain seq x y z
N MET A 1 7.89 -14.77 2.43
CA MET A 1 8.67 -14.06 3.48
C MET A 1 8.33 -12.59 3.40
N ALA A 2 8.40 -11.89 4.52
CA ALA A 2 8.34 -10.44 4.54
C ALA A 2 9.60 -9.84 3.91
N GLN A 3 9.44 -8.68 3.26
CA GLN A 3 10.55 -8.01 2.57
C GLN A 3 10.44 -6.50 2.68
N ILE A 4 11.58 -5.83 2.56
CA ILE A 4 11.69 -4.37 2.55
C ILE A 4 12.52 -3.94 1.33
N ILE A 5 12.18 -2.78 0.78
CA ILE A 5 12.88 -2.17 -0.34
C ILE A 5 13.64 -0.96 0.18
N ILE A 6 14.95 -0.98 -0.05
CA ILE A 6 15.88 0.06 0.38
C ILE A 6 16.35 0.84 -0.84
N GLU A 7 16.21 2.17 -0.78
CA GLU A 7 16.73 3.09 -1.79
C GLU A 7 18.18 3.45 -1.50
N LEU A 8 19.00 3.36 -2.55
CA LEU A 8 20.38 3.82 -2.61
C LEU A 8 20.47 4.99 -3.60
N SER A 9 21.31 5.98 -3.29
CA SER A 9 21.44 7.18 -4.12
C SER A 9 22.11 6.92 -5.47
N SER A 10 22.98 5.93 -5.59
CA SER A 10 23.67 5.58 -6.84
C SER A 10 24.22 4.15 -6.85
N TYR A 11 24.69 3.70 -8.02
CA TYR A 11 25.37 2.41 -8.20
C TYR A 11 26.63 2.24 -7.37
N GLU A 12 27.42 3.28 -7.23
CA GLU A 12 28.68 3.21 -6.48
C GLU A 12 28.45 3.00 -4.99
N LYS A 13 27.30 3.47 -4.45
CA LYS A 13 26.92 3.23 -3.06
C LYS A 13 26.65 1.76 -2.74
N LEU A 14 26.38 0.92 -3.75
CA LEU A 14 26.25 -0.52 -3.58
C LEU A 14 27.54 -1.18 -3.07
N PHE A 15 28.69 -0.51 -3.21
CA PHE A 15 30.01 -1.02 -2.84
C PHE A 15 30.69 -0.15 -1.77
N ASP A 16 29.96 0.78 -1.16
CA ASP A 16 30.47 1.61 -0.09
C ASP A 16 30.47 0.83 1.24
N LEU A 17 31.61 0.82 1.92
CA LEU A 17 31.75 0.12 3.20
C LEU A 17 30.83 0.68 4.27
N LYS A 18 30.59 2.00 4.26
CA LYS A 18 29.70 2.64 5.23
C LYS A 18 28.27 2.12 5.12
N MET A 19 27.76 2.02 3.88
CA MET A 19 26.43 1.49 3.58
C MET A 19 26.27 0.05 4.08
N HIS A 20 27.26 -0.81 3.81
CA HIS A 20 27.22 -2.20 4.28
C HIS A 20 27.22 -2.31 5.81
N ARG A 21 27.97 -1.47 6.51
CA ARG A 21 27.98 -1.42 7.98
C ARG A 21 26.63 -0.96 8.54
N GLU A 22 26.01 0.04 7.95
CA GLU A 22 24.66 0.49 8.34
C GLU A 22 23.61 -0.60 8.11
N LEU A 23 23.67 -1.33 6.99
CA LEU A 23 22.82 -2.50 6.73
C LEU A 23 23.05 -3.62 7.76
N CYS A 24 24.28 -3.90 8.17
CA CYS A 24 24.57 -4.90 9.19
C CYS A 24 23.97 -4.57 10.55
N GLN A 25 23.90 -3.28 10.90
CA GLN A 25 23.30 -2.82 12.16
C GLN A 25 21.78 -3.04 12.20
N LEU A 26 21.13 -3.15 11.03
CA LEU A 26 19.69 -3.41 10.92
C LEU A 26 19.26 -4.67 11.68
N GLN A 27 20.03 -5.75 11.59
CA GLN A 27 19.74 -7.00 12.30
C GLN A 27 19.74 -6.81 13.82
N HIS A 28 20.70 -6.05 14.35
CA HIS A 28 20.78 -5.76 15.77
C HIS A 28 19.65 -4.83 16.21
N PHE A 29 19.35 -3.81 15.40
CA PHE A 29 18.28 -2.84 15.67
C PHE A 29 16.90 -3.51 15.74
N LEU A 30 16.58 -4.39 14.79
CA LEU A 30 15.28 -5.08 14.72
C LEU A 30 15.21 -6.38 15.55
N SER A 31 16.31 -6.76 16.22
CA SER A 31 16.35 -7.96 17.06
C SER A 31 15.21 -8.03 18.09
N PRO A 32 14.87 -6.94 18.82
CA PRO A 32 13.73 -6.96 19.75
C PRO A 32 12.40 -7.27 19.05
N SER A 33 12.16 -6.67 17.89
CA SER A 33 10.94 -6.82 17.09
C SER A 33 10.84 -8.22 16.47
N PHE A 34 11.97 -8.92 16.27
CA PHE A 34 11.99 -10.29 15.75
C PHE A 34 11.79 -11.37 16.82
N LYS A 35 12.05 -11.09 18.10
CA LYS A 35 11.92 -12.07 19.19
C LYS A 35 10.56 -12.79 19.20
N PRO A 36 9.41 -12.10 19.06
CA PRO A 36 8.10 -12.76 19.04
C PRO A 36 7.94 -13.75 17.88
N PHE A 37 8.62 -13.51 16.76
CA PHE A 37 8.56 -14.36 15.56
C PHE A 37 9.57 -15.50 15.60
N ALA A 38 10.56 -15.48 16.49
CA ALA A 38 11.67 -16.43 16.50
C ALA A 38 11.20 -17.89 16.68
N MET A 39 10.12 -18.13 17.42
CA MET A 39 9.56 -19.49 17.56
C MET A 39 8.69 -19.92 16.38
N LEU A 40 8.25 -18.97 15.54
CA LEU A 40 7.30 -19.20 14.45
C LEU A 40 7.99 -19.32 13.09
N SER A 41 9.16 -18.69 12.92
CA SER A 41 9.95 -18.77 11.69
C SER A 41 11.26 -19.55 11.91
N PRO A 42 11.71 -20.36 10.93
CA PRO A 42 12.99 -21.05 11.00
C PRO A 42 14.17 -20.10 10.69
N TYR A 43 13.91 -18.96 10.06
CA TYR A 43 14.94 -18.02 9.64
C TYR A 43 15.42 -17.15 10.82
N ARG A 44 16.71 -16.82 10.80
CA ARG A 44 17.37 -16.07 11.90
C ARG A 44 18.08 -14.80 11.44
N GLN A 45 18.49 -14.76 10.18
CA GLN A 45 19.24 -13.66 9.59
C GLN A 45 18.42 -12.95 8.52
N ILE A 46 18.57 -11.63 8.45
CA ILE A 46 18.09 -10.83 7.32
C ILE A 46 18.90 -11.18 6.07
N PHE A 47 18.22 -11.46 4.96
CA PHE A 47 18.87 -11.65 3.67
C PHE A 47 18.93 -10.30 2.93
N HIS A 48 20.01 -9.57 3.16
CA HIS A 48 20.34 -8.33 2.46
C HIS A 48 21.67 -8.46 1.70
N ILE A 49 21.93 -7.51 0.81
CA ILE A 49 23.13 -7.49 -0.04
C ILE A 49 24.47 -7.60 0.71
N SER A 50 24.59 -7.08 1.94
CA SER A 50 25.84 -7.19 2.71
C SER A 50 26.20 -8.64 3.07
N ASN A 51 25.22 -9.50 3.31
CA ASN A 51 25.47 -10.92 3.62
C ASN A 51 25.93 -11.64 2.35
N PHE A 52 25.32 -11.34 1.20
CA PHE A 52 25.80 -11.84 -0.09
C PHE A 52 27.22 -11.36 -0.40
N ALA A 53 27.55 -10.09 -0.15
CA ALA A 53 28.89 -9.56 -0.35
C ALA A 53 29.94 -10.25 0.55
N GLY A 54 29.57 -10.59 1.79
CA GLY A 54 30.42 -11.34 2.72
C GLY A 54 30.67 -12.78 2.24
N CYS A 55 29.60 -13.50 1.90
CA CYS A 55 29.68 -14.90 1.47
C CYS A 55 30.30 -15.07 0.07
N LEU A 56 30.15 -14.08 -0.82
CA LEU A 56 30.74 -14.09 -2.16
C LEU A 56 32.14 -13.46 -2.21
N SER A 57 32.66 -12.96 -1.08
CA SER A 57 34.04 -12.52 -0.97
C SER A 57 35.00 -13.72 -1.11
N PRO A 58 36.19 -13.55 -1.73
CA PRO A 58 37.23 -14.58 -1.75
C PRO A 58 37.62 -15.11 -0.35
N LEU A 59 37.43 -14.30 0.69
CA LEU A 59 37.77 -14.66 2.07
C LEU A 59 36.61 -15.33 2.82
N ASN A 60 35.48 -15.62 2.15
CA ASN A 60 34.27 -16.26 2.70
C ASN A 60 33.93 -15.76 4.10
N ARG A 61 33.56 -14.47 4.20
CA ARG A 61 33.27 -13.86 5.50
C ARG A 61 31.90 -14.34 6.00
N ASP A 62 31.86 -14.92 7.19
CA ASP A 62 30.63 -15.39 7.83
C ASP A 62 29.75 -14.27 8.37
N ASN A 63 30.35 -13.11 8.67
CA ASN A 63 29.65 -11.98 9.26
C ASN A 63 29.94 -10.68 8.51
N CYS A 64 28.89 -9.93 8.22
CA CYS A 64 28.97 -8.71 7.44
C CYS A 64 29.68 -7.56 8.19
N THR A 65 29.86 -7.66 9.51
CA THR A 65 30.66 -6.72 10.31
C THR A 65 32.15 -6.72 9.95
N THR A 66 32.66 -7.84 9.42
CA THR A 66 34.08 -8.01 9.08
C THR A 66 34.43 -7.63 7.64
N LEU A 67 33.45 -7.10 6.89
CA LEU A 67 33.66 -6.66 5.51
C LEU A 67 34.71 -5.55 5.43
N SER A 68 35.62 -5.70 4.48
CA SER A 68 36.66 -4.72 4.15
C SER A 68 36.42 -4.08 2.78
N THR A 69 37.10 -2.97 2.49
CA THR A 69 37.07 -2.33 1.16
C THR A 69 37.61 -3.26 0.06
N TYR A 70 38.54 -4.16 0.40
CA TYR A 70 39.06 -5.18 -0.51
C TYR A 70 37.98 -6.17 -0.94
N ASP A 71 37.17 -6.64 0.02
CA ASP A 71 36.06 -7.56 -0.25
C ASP A 71 35.04 -6.93 -1.21
N LEU A 72 34.66 -5.68 -0.95
CA LEU A 72 33.69 -4.94 -1.76
C LEU A 72 34.20 -4.64 -3.17
N LYS A 73 35.49 -4.35 -3.33
CA LYS A 73 36.11 -4.15 -4.64
C LYS A 73 36.09 -5.44 -5.47
N ASN A 74 36.41 -6.58 -4.84
CA ASN A 74 36.34 -7.88 -5.51
C ASN A 74 34.90 -8.26 -5.85
N PHE A 75 33.97 -8.04 -4.92
CA PHE A 75 32.55 -8.24 -5.14
C PHE A 75 32.04 -7.42 -6.33
N LYS A 76 32.43 -6.15 -6.46
CA LYS A 76 32.12 -5.31 -7.62
C LYS A 76 32.57 -5.93 -8.94
N ILE A 77 33.83 -6.36 -9.01
CA ILE A 77 34.41 -6.96 -10.22
C ILE A 77 33.66 -8.22 -10.61
N GLN A 78 33.36 -9.10 -9.65
CA GLN A 78 32.63 -10.34 -9.92
C GLN A 78 31.18 -10.06 -10.30
N LEU A 79 30.50 -9.12 -9.62
CA LEU A 79 29.13 -8.74 -9.92
C LEU A 79 29.02 -8.21 -11.36
N GLU A 80 29.91 -7.33 -11.79
CA GLU A 80 29.92 -6.81 -13.16
C GLU A 80 30.19 -7.89 -14.21
N LYS A 81 31.07 -8.85 -13.89
CA LYS A 81 31.34 -10.01 -14.76
C LYS A 81 30.13 -10.94 -14.87
N CYS A 82 29.53 -11.31 -13.74
CA CYS A 82 28.39 -12.23 -13.69
C CYS A 82 27.11 -11.60 -14.23
N TYR A 83 26.93 -10.28 -14.08
CA TYR A 83 25.74 -9.58 -14.58
C TYR A 83 25.60 -9.69 -16.10
N LYS A 84 26.71 -9.73 -16.86
CA LYS A 84 26.67 -9.97 -18.32
C LYS A 84 25.94 -11.27 -18.69
N SER A 85 26.02 -12.27 -17.81
CA SER A 85 25.36 -13.57 -17.97
C SER A 85 24.09 -13.70 -17.13
N ARG A 86 23.52 -12.60 -16.59
CA ARG A 86 22.37 -12.63 -15.66
C ARG A 86 21.18 -13.43 -16.20
N LYS A 87 20.82 -13.22 -17.48
CA LYS A 87 19.69 -13.92 -18.10
C LYS A 87 19.92 -15.44 -18.10
N ALA A 88 21.14 -15.87 -18.45
CA ALA A 88 21.52 -17.28 -18.43
C ALA A 88 21.53 -17.84 -17.00
N ILE A 89 22.04 -17.09 -16.01
CA ILE A 89 22.05 -17.51 -14.60
C ILE A 89 20.62 -17.72 -14.08
N ILE A 90 19.69 -16.79 -14.36
CA ILE A 90 18.30 -16.90 -13.91
C ILE A 90 17.58 -18.05 -14.64
N GLN A 91 17.82 -18.23 -15.93
CA GLN A 91 17.21 -19.32 -16.69
C GLN A 91 17.70 -20.68 -16.20
N CYS A 92 19.01 -20.86 -16.10
CA CYS A 92 19.65 -22.05 -15.53
C CYS A 92 19.13 -22.33 -14.11
N GLY A 93 19.04 -21.32 -13.24
CA GLY A 93 18.55 -21.52 -11.88
C GLY A 93 17.08 -22.00 -11.83
N ARG A 94 16.21 -21.47 -12.67
CA ARG A 94 14.81 -21.93 -12.75
C ARG A 94 14.71 -23.37 -13.27
N ASP A 95 15.45 -23.69 -14.32
CA ASP A 95 15.35 -24.97 -15.01
C ASP A 95 16.07 -26.11 -14.26
N CYS A 96 17.17 -25.81 -13.56
CA CYS A 96 18.04 -26.82 -12.93
C CYS A 96 17.96 -26.89 -11.41
N ILE A 97 17.65 -25.78 -10.74
CA ILE A 97 17.64 -25.74 -9.27
C ILE A 97 16.23 -26.01 -8.75
N GLY A 98 15.18 -25.54 -9.44
CA GLY A 98 13.80 -25.91 -9.14
C GLY A 98 13.51 -27.40 -9.34
N ALA A 99 14.23 -28.07 -10.24
CA ALA A 99 14.09 -29.50 -10.49
C ALA A 99 14.67 -30.39 -9.37
N LYS A 100 15.58 -29.88 -8.52
CA LYS A 100 16.16 -30.65 -7.40
C LYS A 100 15.20 -30.83 -6.21
N GLU A 101 14.15 -30.03 -6.12
CA GLU A 101 13.20 -30.07 -5.00
C GLU A 101 11.89 -30.81 -5.33
N ALA A 102 11.57 -31.02 -6.61
CA ALA A 102 10.27 -31.57 -7.02
C ALA A 102 10.26 -33.10 -7.16
N ASP A 103 11.33 -33.72 -7.65
CA ASP A 103 11.39 -35.16 -7.85
C ASP A 103 12.81 -35.67 -7.59
N GLY A 104 12.95 -36.72 -6.78
CA GLY A 104 14.22 -37.40 -6.49
C GLY A 104 14.81 -38.17 -7.68
N GLU A 105 14.58 -37.72 -8.91
CA GLU A 105 15.08 -38.30 -10.15
C GLU A 105 16.07 -37.37 -10.85
N GLU A 106 17.12 -37.99 -11.39
CA GLU A 106 18.33 -37.34 -11.87
C GLU A 106 18.10 -36.42 -13.08
N ARG A 107 18.60 -35.17 -12.96
CA ARG A 107 19.09 -34.29 -14.04
C ARG A 107 18.22 -34.24 -15.31
N HIS A 108 17.19 -33.40 -15.29
CA HIS A 108 16.80 -32.70 -16.52
C HIS A 108 18.00 -31.89 -17.05
N ASN A 109 18.30 -32.03 -18.35
CA ASN A 109 19.51 -31.57 -19.05
C ASN A 109 19.91 -30.11 -18.75
N CYS A 110 20.82 -29.92 -17.79
CA CYS A 110 21.44 -28.64 -17.44
C CYS A 110 22.51 -28.15 -18.44
N GLN A 111 22.48 -28.60 -19.69
CA GLN A 111 23.47 -28.25 -20.71
C GLN A 111 23.51 -26.74 -21.01
N GLN A 112 22.40 -26.01 -20.85
CA GLN A 112 22.38 -24.56 -21.02
C GLN A 112 23.20 -23.79 -19.96
N CYS A 113 23.53 -24.43 -18.83
CA CYS A 113 24.34 -23.83 -17.77
C CYS A 113 25.85 -23.81 -18.09
N GLU A 114 26.32 -24.54 -19.11
CA GLU A 114 27.75 -24.58 -19.50
C GLU A 114 28.29 -23.22 -19.98
N ARG A 115 27.41 -22.33 -20.45
CA ARG A 115 27.78 -20.99 -20.91
C ARG A 115 28.04 -20.00 -19.77
N ILE A 116 27.79 -20.39 -18.52
CA ILE A 116 27.97 -19.55 -17.34
C ILE A 116 29.39 -19.75 -16.80
N PRO A 117 30.17 -18.67 -16.54
CA PRO A 117 31.48 -18.80 -15.91
C PRO A 117 31.37 -19.53 -14.57
N SER A 118 32.29 -20.45 -14.28
CA SER A 118 32.29 -21.25 -13.03
C SER A 118 32.07 -20.41 -11.76
N ASN A 119 32.71 -19.24 -11.68
CA ASN A 119 32.59 -18.31 -10.55
C ASN A 119 31.18 -17.72 -10.35
N CYS A 120 30.29 -17.81 -11.34
CA CYS A 120 28.94 -17.23 -11.36
C CYS A 120 27.84 -18.29 -11.23
N THR A 121 28.18 -19.57 -11.05
CA THR A 121 27.24 -20.70 -11.05
C THR A 121 26.61 -21.00 -9.68
N SER A 122 27.00 -20.28 -8.61
CA SER A 122 26.50 -20.56 -7.26
C SER A 122 25.03 -20.13 -7.07
N GLN A 123 24.34 -20.83 -6.18
CA GLN A 123 22.96 -20.50 -5.78
C GLN A 123 22.85 -19.05 -5.27
N MET A 124 23.88 -18.55 -4.60
CA MET A 124 23.94 -17.19 -4.09
C MET A 124 23.91 -16.14 -5.21
N TRP A 125 24.56 -16.39 -6.35
CA TRP A 125 24.47 -15.49 -7.51
C TRP A 125 23.07 -15.50 -8.11
N PHE A 126 22.43 -16.66 -8.19
CA PHE A 126 21.03 -16.76 -8.61
C PHE A 126 20.13 -15.94 -7.68
N ASP A 127 20.20 -16.14 -6.36
CA ASP A 127 19.38 -15.43 -5.39
C ASP A 127 19.64 -13.91 -5.41
N LEU A 128 20.89 -13.49 -5.52
CA LEU A 128 21.27 -12.08 -5.62
C LEU A 128 20.65 -11.42 -6.87
N PHE A 129 20.71 -12.07 -8.04
CA PHE A 129 20.15 -11.50 -9.27
C PHE A 129 18.64 -11.70 -9.41
N TYR A 130 18.08 -12.75 -8.84
CA TYR A 130 16.65 -13.04 -8.99
C TYR A 130 15.82 -12.28 -7.96
N ARG A 131 16.31 -12.18 -6.72
CA ARG A 131 15.52 -11.75 -5.56
C ARG A 131 15.95 -10.41 -4.96
N ILE A 132 17.23 -10.04 -5.02
CA ILE A 132 17.80 -8.89 -4.28
C ILE A 132 18.02 -7.67 -5.20
N LEU A 133 18.70 -7.86 -6.33
CA LEU A 133 19.10 -6.77 -7.23
C LEU A 133 18.04 -6.45 -8.30
N PRO A 134 17.84 -5.15 -8.62
CA PRO A 134 16.88 -4.74 -9.63
C PRO A 134 17.30 -5.20 -11.03
N LYS A 135 16.32 -5.46 -11.90
CA LYS A 135 16.55 -5.98 -13.26
C LYS A 135 17.36 -5.01 -14.12
N ASP A 136 17.11 -3.73 -13.98
CA ASP A 136 17.64 -2.59 -14.74
C ASP A 136 18.90 -1.96 -14.12
N LEU A 137 19.65 -2.70 -13.30
CA LEU A 137 20.83 -2.21 -12.58
C LEU A 137 21.85 -1.44 -13.46
N LEU A 138 22.21 -1.98 -14.63
CA LEU A 138 23.18 -1.32 -15.52
C LEU A 138 22.61 -0.09 -16.23
N SER A 139 21.31 -0.10 -16.57
CA SER A 139 20.62 1.07 -17.12
C SER A 139 20.61 2.20 -16.10
N ARG A 140 20.29 1.89 -14.83
CA ARG A 140 20.36 2.84 -13.71
C ARG A 140 21.77 3.36 -13.46
N LYS A 141 22.79 2.50 -13.58
CA LYS A 141 24.20 2.91 -13.51
C LYS A 141 24.54 3.93 -14.61
N ALA A 142 24.13 3.68 -15.85
CA ALA A 142 24.41 4.57 -16.98
C ALA A 142 23.72 5.94 -16.85
N ASN A 143 22.50 5.96 -16.33
CA ASN A 143 21.70 7.18 -16.14
C ASN A 143 21.97 7.89 -14.81
N ASN A 144 22.86 7.37 -13.96
CA ASN A 144 23.10 7.83 -12.59
C ASN A 144 21.80 7.92 -11.76
N GLU A 145 20.92 6.93 -11.94
CA GLU A 145 19.64 6.84 -11.23
C GLU A 145 19.80 6.14 -9.88
N LYS A 146 18.82 6.41 -9.00
CA LYS A 146 18.66 5.71 -7.73
C LYS A 146 18.43 4.22 -7.93
N ILE A 147 18.90 3.42 -6.99
CA ILE A 147 18.82 1.96 -7.03
C ILE A 147 17.95 1.48 -5.88
N TYR A 148 17.07 0.53 -6.18
CA TYR A 148 16.20 -0.09 -5.20
C TYR A 148 16.62 -1.54 -5.00
N VAL A 149 17.06 -1.86 -3.80
CA VAL A 149 17.52 -3.21 -3.44
C VAL A 149 16.51 -3.84 -2.50
N ASN A 150 16.15 -5.08 -2.79
CA ASN A 150 15.24 -5.86 -1.95
C ASN A 150 16.00 -6.53 -0.81
N THR A 151 15.38 -6.62 0.36
CA THR A 151 15.92 -7.26 1.55
C THR A 151 14.84 -8.12 2.19
N PHE A 152 15.12 -9.41 2.43
CA PHE A 152 14.16 -10.29 3.10
C PHE A 152 14.38 -10.30 4.60
N LEU A 153 13.29 -10.14 5.35
CA LEU A 153 13.29 -10.25 6.79
C LEU A 153 13.15 -11.72 7.20
N PRO A 154 13.68 -12.13 8.38
CA PRO A 154 13.63 -13.50 8.87
C PRO A 154 12.24 -13.92 9.40
N LEU A 155 11.16 -13.49 8.73
CA LEU A 155 9.77 -13.75 9.13
C LEU A 155 8.85 -13.87 7.91
N TYR A 156 7.72 -14.55 8.08
CA TYR A 156 6.67 -14.64 7.06
C TYR A 156 5.78 -13.39 7.06
N THR A 157 5.09 -13.14 5.96
CA THR A 157 4.07 -12.08 5.92
C THR A 157 2.89 -12.44 6.82
N TYR A 158 2.09 -11.45 7.21
CA TYR A 158 0.92 -11.65 8.09
C TYR A 158 -0.02 -12.73 7.57
N SER A 159 -0.47 -12.64 6.31
CA SER A 159 -1.32 -13.66 5.71
C SER A 159 -0.66 -15.05 5.63
N ALA A 160 0.66 -15.11 5.44
CA ALA A 160 1.37 -16.38 5.36
C ALA A 160 1.39 -17.12 6.71
N TYR A 161 1.48 -16.41 7.84
CA TYR A 161 1.26 -17.02 9.15
C TYR A 161 -0.17 -17.52 9.31
N GLY A 162 -1.17 -16.74 8.86
CA GLY A 162 -2.57 -17.15 8.86
C GLY A 162 -2.82 -18.44 8.07
N PHE A 163 -2.25 -18.57 6.87
CA PHE A 163 -2.35 -19.80 6.07
C PHE A 163 -1.70 -21.02 6.71
N GLN A 164 -0.68 -20.81 7.56
CA GLN A 164 -0.02 -21.87 8.32
C GLN A 164 -0.75 -22.21 9.63
N GLY A 165 -1.87 -21.53 9.92
CA GLY A 165 -2.65 -21.73 11.16
C GLY A 165 -2.09 -21.00 12.38
N PHE A 166 -1.09 -20.12 12.20
CA PHE A 166 -0.59 -19.29 13.29
C PHE A 166 -1.42 -18.00 13.40
N ASN A 167 -2.01 -17.78 14.57
CA ASN A 167 -2.68 -16.53 14.88
C ASN A 167 -1.69 -15.54 15.50
N VAL A 168 -1.18 -14.62 14.70
CA VAL A 168 -0.23 -13.59 15.13
C VAL A 168 -0.97 -12.25 15.20
N SER A 169 -0.71 -11.43 16.20
CA SER A 169 -1.34 -10.11 16.29
C SER A 169 -0.80 -9.14 15.24
N ILE A 170 -1.69 -8.32 14.68
CA ILE A 170 -1.34 -7.27 13.72
C ILE A 170 -0.42 -6.22 14.37
N ASP A 171 -0.60 -5.96 15.67
CA ASP A 171 0.19 -4.97 16.42
C ASP A 171 1.70 -5.24 16.38
N LEU A 172 2.11 -6.51 16.32
CA LEU A 172 3.52 -6.88 16.18
C LEU A 172 4.09 -6.41 14.83
N PHE A 173 3.31 -6.51 13.76
CA PHE A 173 3.71 -6.02 12.44
C PHE A 173 3.69 -4.49 12.37
N ILE A 174 2.74 -3.84 13.04
CA ILE A 174 2.71 -2.37 13.15
C ILE A 174 3.94 -1.87 13.94
N SER A 175 4.30 -2.53 15.05
CA SER A 175 5.51 -2.20 15.81
C SER A 175 6.76 -2.36 14.92
N LEU A 176 6.87 -3.47 14.21
CA LEU A 176 7.98 -3.72 13.27
C LEU A 176 8.06 -2.63 12.18
N GLU A 177 6.91 -2.21 11.64
CA GLU A 177 6.85 -1.11 10.66
C GLU A 177 7.34 0.21 11.26
N ASN A 178 6.96 0.52 12.49
CA ASN A 178 7.40 1.73 13.19
C ASN A 178 8.90 1.70 13.49
N ASP A 179 9.44 0.55 13.91
CA ASP A 179 10.87 0.36 14.13
C ASP A 179 11.66 0.53 12.83
N LEU A 180 11.14 -0.01 11.71
CA LEU A 180 11.73 0.19 10.38
C LEU A 180 11.72 1.67 9.95
N LYS A 181 10.63 2.40 10.23
CA LYS A 181 10.54 3.85 9.97
C LYS A 181 11.54 4.62 10.82
N GLN A 182 11.67 4.27 12.11
CA GLN A 182 12.61 4.91 13.02
C GLN A 182 14.06 4.68 12.58
N TRP A 183 14.41 3.44 12.24
CA TRP A 183 15.73 3.11 11.68
C TRP A 183 16.00 3.90 10.40
N SER A 184 15.05 3.90 9.47
CA SER A 184 15.16 4.64 8.20
C SER A 184 15.29 6.15 8.39
N ALA A 185 14.77 6.71 9.49
CA ALA A 185 14.91 8.14 9.80
C ALA A 185 16.28 8.47 10.42
N GLN A 186 16.88 7.52 11.15
CA GLN A 186 18.21 7.67 11.74
C GLN A 186 19.33 7.54 10.69
N THR A 187 19.13 6.72 9.66
CA THR A 187 20.12 6.51 8.61
C THR A 187 20.03 7.57 7.52
N LYS A 188 21.16 8.23 7.20
CA LYS A 188 21.19 9.27 6.15
C LYS A 188 21.27 8.68 4.73
N GLU A 189 21.93 7.54 4.57
CA GLU A 189 22.24 6.97 3.24
C GLU A 189 21.26 5.90 2.79
N LEU A 190 20.63 5.19 3.72
CA LEU A 190 19.66 4.13 3.47
C LEU A 190 18.26 4.62 3.81
N LYS A 191 17.38 4.66 2.81
CA LYS A 191 15.97 5.00 3.03
C LYS A 191 15.09 3.81 2.68
N VAL A 192 14.29 3.36 3.63
CA VAL A 192 13.25 2.35 3.39
C VAL A 192 12.14 3.03 2.59
N LYS A 193 11.85 2.50 1.40
CA LYS A 193 10.81 3.04 0.50
C LYS A 193 9.58 2.17 0.41
N GLY A 194 9.71 0.89 0.72
CA GLY A 194 8.59 -0.03 0.71
C GLY A 194 8.83 -1.20 1.64
N TYR A 195 7.74 -1.79 2.08
CA TYR A 195 7.71 -3.00 2.88
C TYR A 195 6.52 -3.84 2.42
N LEU A 196 6.72 -5.15 2.36
CA LEU A 196 5.68 -6.12 2.07
C LEU A 196 5.53 -7.01 3.30
N LEU A 197 4.61 -6.59 4.17
CA LEU A 197 4.24 -7.31 5.39
C LEU A 197 2.86 -7.99 5.25
N ASP A 198 2.08 -7.61 4.24
CA ASP A 198 0.73 -8.10 3.96
C ASP A 198 -0.32 -7.78 5.03
N ILE A 199 -0.20 -6.60 5.66
CA ILE A 199 -1.11 -6.08 6.71
C ILE A 199 -2.06 -4.99 6.20
N LYS A 200 -1.95 -4.58 4.93
CA LYS A 200 -2.65 -3.40 4.38
C LYS A 200 -4.17 -3.56 4.43
N ARG A 201 -4.67 -4.77 4.15
CA ARG A 201 -6.11 -5.04 4.11
C ARG A 201 -6.74 -4.92 5.50
N ASP A 202 -6.08 -5.46 6.52
CA ASP A 202 -6.58 -5.47 7.89
C ASP A 202 -6.53 -4.07 8.53
N ILE A 203 -5.50 -3.28 8.17
CA ILE A 203 -5.41 -1.88 8.61
C ILE A 203 -6.47 -1.01 7.91
N LEU A 204 -6.84 -1.32 6.66
CA LEU A 204 -7.76 -0.52 5.84
C LEU A 204 -9.07 -0.19 6.57
N LEU A 205 -9.66 -1.18 7.27
CA LEU A 205 -10.92 -0.98 7.99
C LEU A 205 -10.77 0.02 9.13
N SER A 206 -9.70 -0.11 9.93
CA SER A 206 -9.40 0.81 11.03
C SER A 206 -9.14 2.23 10.53
N SER A 207 -8.45 2.37 9.39
CA SER A 207 -8.22 3.66 8.74
C SER A 207 -9.52 4.28 8.25
N ALA A 208 -10.40 3.49 7.62
CA ALA A 208 -11.70 3.97 7.16
C ALA A 208 -12.62 4.42 8.30
N LEU A 209 -12.58 3.74 9.46
CA LEU A 209 -13.26 4.19 10.69
C LEU A 209 -12.67 5.49 11.25
N SER A 210 -11.39 5.75 11.03
CA SER A 210 -10.80 7.05 11.36
C SER A 210 -11.28 8.13 10.39
N ASP A 211 -11.33 7.82 9.09
CA ASP A 211 -11.80 8.75 8.06
C ASP A 211 -13.29 9.09 8.21
N SER A 212 -14.12 8.17 8.71
CA SER A 212 -15.52 8.47 9.01
C SER A 212 -15.68 9.55 10.08
N LYS A 213 -14.69 9.73 10.99
CA LYS A 213 -14.71 10.84 11.95
C LYS A 213 -14.54 12.19 11.25
N LEU A 214 -13.74 12.24 10.19
CA LEU A 214 -13.59 13.44 9.36
C LEU A 214 -14.88 13.75 8.60
N ALA A 215 -15.60 12.72 8.15
CA ALA A 215 -16.93 12.90 7.53
C ALA A 215 -17.96 13.49 8.52
N ILE A 216 -17.97 13.02 9.77
CA ILE A 216 -18.82 13.60 10.83
C ILE A 216 -18.45 15.07 11.08
N PHE A 217 -17.16 15.39 11.12
CA PHE A 217 -16.68 16.76 11.28
C PHE A 217 -17.13 17.65 10.11
N ALA A 218 -17.07 17.15 8.87
CA ALA A 218 -17.58 17.86 7.70
C ALA A 218 -19.09 18.10 7.79
N ALA A 219 -19.88 17.11 8.22
CA ALA A 219 -21.31 17.26 8.43
C ALA A 219 -21.64 18.37 9.46
N ALA A 220 -20.86 18.46 10.55
CA ALA A 220 -21.00 19.52 11.55
C ALA A 220 -20.72 20.92 10.98
N ILE A 221 -19.73 21.05 10.08
CA ILE A 221 -19.46 22.31 9.38
C ILE A 221 -20.64 22.69 8.47
N VAL A 222 -21.18 21.74 7.69
CA VAL A 222 -22.34 22.00 6.83
C VAL A 222 -23.54 22.44 7.66
N PHE A 223 -23.81 21.78 8.78
CA PHE A 223 -24.86 22.17 9.71
C PHE A 223 -24.69 23.61 10.22
N LEU A 224 -23.46 23.99 10.60
CA LEU A 224 -23.14 25.34 11.04
C LEU A 224 -23.35 26.37 9.92
N LEU A 225 -22.99 26.05 8.67
CA LEU A 225 -23.22 26.93 7.53
C LEU A 225 -24.70 27.15 7.24
N VAL A 226 -25.51 26.08 7.28
CA VAL A 226 -26.97 26.17 7.12
C VAL A 226 -27.57 27.02 8.25
N PHE A 227 -27.09 26.86 9.47
CA PHE A 227 -27.54 27.65 10.61
C PHE A 227 -27.22 29.14 10.46
N ILE A 228 -25.98 29.48 10.09
CA ILE A 228 -25.56 30.88 9.87
C ILE A 228 -26.35 31.52 8.74
N TYR A 229 -26.60 30.78 7.65
CA TYR A 229 -27.32 31.30 6.50
C TYR A 229 -28.81 31.50 6.76
N SER A 230 -29.48 30.50 7.34
CA SER A 230 -30.93 30.55 7.58
C SER A 230 -31.32 31.39 8.79
N LEU A 231 -30.39 31.60 9.73
CA LEU A 231 -30.62 32.24 11.04
C LEU A 231 -31.80 31.60 11.82
N SER A 232 -32.21 30.38 11.46
CA SER A 232 -33.36 29.68 11.99
C SER A 232 -32.98 28.27 12.46
N LEU A 233 -33.07 28.06 13.76
CA LEU A 233 -32.79 26.76 14.37
C LEU A 233 -33.76 25.67 13.86
N GLY A 234 -35.04 26.02 13.72
CA GLY A 234 -36.07 25.08 13.27
C GLY A 234 -35.82 24.57 11.85
N TYR A 235 -35.48 25.47 10.93
CA TYR A 235 -35.12 25.11 9.56
C TYR A 235 -33.89 24.20 9.52
N THR A 236 -32.85 24.55 10.28
CA THR A 236 -31.60 23.79 10.32
C THR A 236 -31.83 22.36 10.85
N ILE A 237 -32.67 22.18 11.88
CA ILE A 237 -33.01 20.86 12.40
C ILE A 237 -33.79 20.04 11.36
N ALA A 238 -34.75 20.66 10.66
CA ALA A 238 -35.54 19.99 9.63
C ALA A 238 -34.65 19.46 8.49
N VAL A 239 -33.73 20.28 7.99
CA VAL A 239 -32.75 19.89 6.95
C VAL A 239 -31.87 18.73 7.44
N PHE A 240 -31.40 18.76 8.68
CA PHE A 240 -30.55 17.69 9.20
C PHE A 240 -31.31 16.35 9.33
N ILE A 241 -32.57 16.39 9.77
CA ILE A 241 -33.43 15.20 9.84
C ILE A 241 -33.69 14.64 8.44
N GLU A 242 -33.98 15.51 7.47
CA GLU A 242 -34.20 15.12 6.07
C GLU A 242 -32.97 14.42 5.47
N LEU A 243 -31.78 15.02 5.61
CA LEU A 243 -30.52 14.45 5.12
C LEU A 243 -30.21 13.09 5.78
N GLY A 244 -30.38 13.01 7.11
CA GLY A 244 -30.17 11.78 7.86
C GLY A 244 -31.13 10.67 7.44
N ALA A 245 -32.43 10.99 7.29
CA ALA A 245 -33.45 10.05 6.85
C ALA A 245 -33.19 9.56 5.42
N SER A 246 -32.78 10.45 4.51
CA SER A 246 -32.43 10.12 3.12
C SER A 246 -31.31 9.08 3.05
N VAL A 247 -30.22 9.29 3.81
CA VAL A 247 -29.11 8.34 3.89
C VAL A 247 -29.54 6.99 4.46
N LEU A 248 -30.30 6.99 5.56
CA LEU A 248 -30.76 5.76 6.21
C LEU A 248 -31.67 4.96 5.28
N MET A 249 -32.57 5.64 4.56
CA MET A 249 -33.44 5.01 3.57
C MET A 249 -32.65 4.43 2.41
N ALA A 250 -31.68 5.18 1.86
CA ALA A 250 -30.79 4.69 0.81
C ALA A 250 -29.99 3.46 1.26
N ALA A 251 -29.47 3.47 2.50
CA ALA A 251 -28.74 2.35 3.08
C ALA A 251 -29.64 1.11 3.30
N ALA A 252 -30.89 1.31 3.73
CA ALA A 252 -31.86 0.24 3.89
C ALA A 252 -32.22 -0.41 2.55
N VAL A 253 -32.46 0.40 1.51
CA VAL A 253 -32.71 -0.07 0.14
C VAL A 253 -31.49 -0.84 -0.38
N TYR A 254 -30.28 -0.29 -0.24
CA TYR A 254 -29.04 -0.95 -0.67
C TYR A 254 -28.85 -2.31 0.00
N ARG A 255 -29.11 -2.40 1.31
CA ARG A 255 -29.01 -3.64 2.07
C ARG A 255 -30.03 -4.70 1.65
N GLY A 256 -31.15 -4.29 1.05
CA GLY A 256 -32.11 -5.21 0.42
C GLY A 256 -31.53 -5.92 -0.80
N PHE A 257 -30.61 -5.29 -1.53
CA PHE A 257 -30.02 -5.83 -2.76
C PHE A 257 -28.63 -6.45 -2.57
N SER A 258 -27.86 -6.04 -1.55
CA SER A 258 -26.49 -6.53 -1.32
C SER A 258 -26.22 -6.91 0.14
N ILE A 259 -25.52 -8.03 0.32
CA ILE A 259 -25.09 -8.55 1.63
C ILE A 259 -23.78 -7.87 2.09
N GLY A 260 -22.96 -7.39 1.15
CA GLY A 260 -21.69 -6.71 1.43
C GLY A 260 -21.82 -5.21 1.27
N PHE A 261 -21.14 -4.45 2.13
CA PHE A 261 -21.03 -2.99 2.02
C PHE A 261 -19.60 -2.61 1.60
N PRO A 262 -19.36 -2.31 0.32
CA PRO A 262 -18.08 -1.80 -0.13
C PRO A 262 -17.71 -0.50 0.59
N LEU A 263 -16.45 -0.38 0.97
CA LEU A 263 -15.93 0.82 1.65
C LEU A 263 -16.09 2.09 0.79
N LEU A 264 -16.12 1.93 -0.55
CA LEU A 264 -16.37 3.01 -1.50
C LEU A 264 -17.72 3.71 -1.25
N ASN A 265 -18.74 3.00 -0.74
CA ASN A 265 -20.05 3.56 -0.47
C ASN A 265 -20.03 4.58 0.69
N LEU A 266 -18.97 4.60 1.50
CA LEU A 266 -18.76 5.67 2.49
C LEU A 266 -18.54 7.04 1.82
N VAL A 267 -17.99 7.07 0.60
CA VAL A 267 -17.81 8.31 -0.17
C VAL A 267 -19.18 8.85 -0.62
N SER A 268 -20.12 7.96 -0.97
CA SER A 268 -21.48 8.36 -1.35
C SER A 268 -22.20 9.10 -0.24
N PHE A 269 -21.91 8.81 1.03
CA PHE A 269 -22.47 9.56 2.17
C PHE A 269 -22.04 11.03 2.14
N VAL A 270 -20.77 11.31 1.89
CA VAL A 270 -20.26 12.69 1.80
C VAL A 270 -20.88 13.43 0.60
N LEU A 271 -21.02 12.75 -0.54
CA LEU A 271 -21.66 13.32 -1.72
C LEU A 271 -23.14 13.65 -1.47
N LEU A 272 -23.88 12.76 -0.80
CA LEU A 272 -25.29 12.98 -0.46
C LEU A 272 -25.46 14.19 0.48
N LEU A 273 -24.56 14.36 1.46
CA LEU A 273 -24.57 15.55 2.31
C LEU A 273 -24.38 16.85 1.53
N SER A 274 -23.49 16.86 0.53
CA SER A 274 -23.23 18.04 -0.31
C SER A 274 -24.40 18.36 -1.24
N ILE A 275 -24.97 17.36 -1.91
CA ILE A 275 -26.10 17.57 -2.85
C ILE A 275 -27.37 17.96 -2.08
N GLY A 276 -27.62 17.31 -0.94
CA GLY A 276 -28.81 17.60 -0.16
C GLY A 276 -28.76 18.97 0.53
N SER A 277 -27.59 19.43 0.97
CA SER A 277 -27.48 20.78 1.54
C SER A 277 -27.68 21.89 0.50
N ASP A 278 -27.24 21.70 -0.75
CA ASP A 278 -27.50 22.62 -1.85
C ASP A 278 -29.02 22.80 -2.11
N GLY A 279 -29.76 21.69 -2.11
CA GLY A 279 -31.21 21.71 -2.21
C GLY A 279 -31.88 22.50 -1.08
N ALA A 280 -31.38 22.36 0.14
CA ALA A 280 -31.87 23.14 1.28
C ALA A 280 -31.58 24.65 1.15
N PHE A 281 -30.43 25.05 0.60
CA PHE A 281 -30.16 26.48 0.37
C PHE A 281 -31.09 27.08 -0.70
N LEU A 282 -31.31 26.34 -1.78
CA LEU A 282 -32.19 26.77 -2.87
C LEU A 282 -33.64 26.94 -2.39
N LEU A 283 -34.16 25.95 -1.64
CA LEU A 283 -35.51 26.03 -1.08
C LEU A 283 -35.67 27.22 -0.13
N PHE A 284 -34.69 27.47 0.74
CA PHE A 284 -34.73 28.60 1.67
C PHE A 284 -34.75 29.95 0.95
N ASN A 285 -33.97 30.09 -0.12
CA ASN A 285 -33.88 31.34 -0.89
C ASN A 285 -35.09 31.59 -1.79
N ALA A 286 -35.72 30.52 -2.29
CA ALA A 286 -36.93 30.62 -3.10
C ALA A 286 -38.17 30.94 -2.27
N PHE A 287 -38.21 30.53 -0.99
CA PHE A 287 -39.37 30.70 -0.13
C PHE A 287 -39.61 32.18 0.24
N PRO A 288 -40.86 32.68 0.15
CA PRO A 288 -41.16 34.06 0.51
C PRO A 288 -40.94 34.29 2.01
N THR A 289 -40.12 35.31 2.34
CA THR A 289 -39.71 35.63 3.72
C THR A 289 -40.66 36.58 4.45
N LYS A 290 -41.60 37.22 3.72
CA LYS A 290 -42.57 38.16 4.28
C LYS A 290 -43.93 37.48 4.43
N ALA A 291 -44.51 37.59 5.62
CA ALA A 291 -45.83 37.03 5.91
C ALA A 291 -46.96 37.62 5.04
N ASP A 292 -46.77 38.84 4.52
CA ASP A 292 -47.75 39.53 3.66
C ASP A 292 -47.73 39.04 2.19
N ASP A 293 -46.73 38.26 1.76
CA ASP A 293 -46.60 37.71 0.39
C ASP A 293 -47.00 36.21 0.31
N LEU A 294 -47.37 35.60 1.43
CA LEU A 294 -47.76 34.19 1.54
C LEU A 294 -49.26 34.01 1.24
N ASP A 295 -49.60 33.93 -0.04
CA ASP A 295 -50.91 33.48 -0.53
C ASP A 295 -50.82 32.05 -1.11
N GLU A 296 -51.95 31.33 -1.20
CA GLU A 296 -52.00 29.94 -1.68
C GLU A 296 -51.45 29.84 -3.12
N ASP A 297 -51.81 30.79 -3.98
CA ASP A 297 -51.36 30.86 -5.38
C ASP A 297 -49.85 31.14 -5.49
N ASN A 298 -49.31 32.05 -4.66
CA ASN A 298 -47.88 32.37 -4.63
C ASN A 298 -47.05 31.21 -4.09
N PHE A 299 -47.60 30.43 -3.14
CA PHE A 299 -46.95 29.25 -2.60
C PHE A 299 -46.85 28.14 -3.65
N ASP A 300 -47.94 27.86 -4.39
CA ASP A 300 -47.94 26.84 -5.45
C ASP A 300 -47.01 27.24 -6.62
N GLU A 301 -47.03 28.50 -7.05
CA GLU A 301 -46.15 29.00 -8.11
C GLU A 301 -44.66 28.90 -7.70
N CYS A 302 -44.32 29.35 -6.48
CA CYS A 302 -42.98 29.25 -5.92
C CYS A 302 -42.50 27.79 -5.82
N LEU A 303 -43.36 26.91 -5.29
CA LEU A 303 -43.04 25.50 -5.11
C LEU A 303 -42.87 24.80 -6.46
N SER A 304 -43.73 25.07 -7.44
CA SER A 304 -43.67 24.50 -8.79
C SER A 304 -42.35 24.83 -9.50
N HIS A 305 -41.92 26.10 -9.43
CA HIS A 305 -40.63 26.53 -9.96
C HIS A 305 -39.43 25.90 -9.22
N THR A 306 -39.54 25.82 -7.89
CA THR A 306 -38.48 25.30 -7.03
C THR A 306 -38.28 23.80 -7.22
N ILE A 307 -39.37 23.01 -7.22
CA ILE A 307 -39.35 21.56 -7.47
C ILE A 307 -38.74 21.25 -8.83
N THR A 308 -39.12 21.97 -9.87
CA THR A 308 -38.59 21.74 -11.23
C THR A 308 -37.08 21.94 -11.26
N THR A 309 -36.59 22.99 -10.60
CA THR A 309 -35.14 23.30 -10.54
C THR A 309 -34.38 22.26 -9.72
N MET A 310 -34.88 21.91 -8.53
CA MET A 310 -34.26 20.90 -7.66
C MET A 310 -34.26 19.52 -8.31
N PHE A 311 -35.34 19.13 -9.00
CA PHE A 311 -35.44 17.86 -9.70
C PHE A 311 -34.40 17.75 -10.82
N LEU A 312 -34.24 18.79 -11.65
CA LEU A 312 -33.25 18.77 -12.74
C LEU A 312 -31.82 18.67 -12.22
N ALA A 313 -31.49 19.38 -11.13
CA ALA A 313 -30.18 19.31 -10.50
C ALA A 313 -29.89 17.92 -9.89
N GLN A 314 -30.84 17.35 -9.14
CA GLN A 314 -30.68 16.02 -8.55
C GLN A 314 -30.65 14.92 -9.62
N PHE A 315 -31.52 14.98 -10.61
CA PHE A 315 -31.60 14.00 -11.69
C PHE A 315 -30.31 13.97 -12.52
N SER A 316 -29.80 15.14 -12.92
CA SER A 316 -28.53 15.23 -13.65
C SER A 316 -27.34 14.69 -12.85
N THR A 317 -27.39 14.77 -11.52
CA THR A 317 -26.36 14.22 -10.63
C THR A 317 -26.47 12.70 -10.46
N ILE A 318 -27.69 12.15 -10.40
CA ILE A 318 -27.95 10.71 -10.20
C ILE A 318 -27.74 9.88 -11.47
N VAL A 319 -28.07 10.41 -12.65
CA VAL A 319 -27.98 9.67 -13.93
C VAL A 319 -26.59 9.04 -14.16
N PRO A 320 -25.46 9.73 -13.95
CA PRO A 320 -24.13 9.11 -14.03
C PRO A 320 -23.94 7.91 -13.10
N PHE A 321 -24.47 7.95 -11.87
CA PHE A 321 -24.39 6.82 -10.95
C PHE A 321 -25.23 5.63 -11.43
N LEU A 322 -26.40 5.87 -12.02
CA LEU A 322 -27.22 4.81 -12.62
C LEU A 322 -26.58 4.19 -13.85
N LEU A 323 -25.89 4.99 -14.67
CA LEU A 323 -25.15 4.48 -15.83
C LEU A 323 -24.00 3.55 -15.41
N ASN A 324 -23.38 3.79 -14.24
CA ASN A 324 -22.35 2.90 -13.70
C ASN A 324 -22.88 1.49 -13.36
N LEU A 325 -24.18 1.31 -13.14
CA LEU A 325 -24.79 -0.02 -12.93
C LEU A 325 -24.69 -0.94 -14.15
N VAL A 326 -24.55 -0.36 -15.35
CA VAL A 326 -24.37 -1.12 -16.61
C VAL A 326 -22.93 -1.65 -16.74
N SER A 327 -22.00 -1.15 -15.91
CA SER A 327 -20.61 -1.60 -15.91
C SER A 327 -20.46 -3.06 -15.50
N SER A 328 -19.52 -3.76 -16.13
CA SER A 328 -19.17 -5.15 -15.78
C SER A 328 -18.34 -5.26 -14.49
N VAL A 329 -17.93 -4.13 -13.89
CA VAL A 329 -17.12 -4.10 -12.68
C VAL A 329 -18.02 -4.08 -11.44
N ILE A 330 -17.98 -5.15 -10.64
CA ILE A 330 -18.85 -5.36 -9.46
C ILE A 330 -18.79 -4.20 -8.45
N VAL A 331 -17.66 -3.51 -8.32
CA VAL A 331 -17.52 -2.40 -7.36
C VAL A 331 -18.22 -1.12 -7.84
N PHE A 332 -18.45 -0.97 -9.15
CA PHE A 332 -19.15 0.18 -9.73
C PHE A 332 -20.66 -0.03 -9.88
N ARG A 333 -21.11 -1.27 -9.71
CA ARG A 333 -22.53 -1.65 -9.72
C ARG A 333 -23.09 -1.67 -8.30
#